data_AF-A0A2S9YI18-F1
#
_entry.id   AF-A0A2S9YI18-F1
#
_cell.length_a   1.000
_cell.length_b   1.000
_cell.length_c   1.000
_cell.angle_alpha   90.00
_cell.angle_beta   90.00
_cell.angle_gamma   90.00
#
_symmetry.space_group_name_H-M   'P 1'
#
loop_
_entity.id
_entity.type
_entity.pdbx_description
1 polymer ?
#
loop_
_entity_poly.entity_id
_entity_poly.type
_entity_poly.pdbx_seq_one_letter_code
_entity_poly.pdbx_strand_id
1 'polypeptide(L)'
;MRRRAVLAAAGLVAGTFAVAVACYEIPDHPLFGYEQDDISCSDYVDNDHDGLVDCYDPDCLVLSHLCGEDVPLIPVDEPEDTLLKCTDKIDNDNDGQFDCGDPQCRDIPETCCLREISNETCSDGLDNDANGFADCADFGCSRGKFVQVCDEDSNLTCSDGLDNDDDGEVDCDDPDCTGTNACVVPSEPEDTLEACMDGIDNDQNGHVDCADFSCSMFGSPEAVDYCASLPPPPAEDTPETCADGLDNDGDGFIDCADFSCSESDDPAIVCLSEESADECADGVDNDGNGFIDCQDYSCSRSEDPAVIEVCDEQLERTPEKCSNGIDDDGNGFADCGDFSCSQADDIATAQVCQESLAGPGETPNDRCSDGEDNDGDGFVDCEDWDCSYDPLVTICEGPGICDL
;
A
#
# COMPACT_ATOMS: atom_id res chain seq x y z
N MET A 1 25.22 14.58 30.84
CA MET A 1 25.78 14.77 32.20
C MET A 1 27.15 14.08 32.29
N ARG A 2 28.25 14.83 32.37
CA ARG A 2 29.63 14.27 32.32
C ARG A 2 29.99 13.53 33.62
N ARG A 3 30.22 12.22 33.56
CA ARG A 3 30.79 11.44 34.68
C ARG A 3 32.31 11.40 34.54
N ARG A 4 33.03 12.03 35.47
CA ARG A 4 34.50 11.97 35.56
C ARG A 4 34.90 10.87 36.54
N ALA A 5 35.68 9.89 36.09
CA ALA A 5 36.37 8.95 36.96
C ALA A 5 37.86 9.29 37.04
N VAL A 6 38.45 9.18 38.24
CA VAL A 6 39.88 9.44 38.48
C VAL A 6 40.53 8.12 38.87
N LEU A 7 41.41 7.59 38.03
CA LEU A 7 42.31 6.48 38.39
C LEU A 7 43.66 7.05 38.84
N ALA A 8 44.03 6.77 40.09
CA ALA A 8 45.34 7.11 40.64
C ALA A 8 46.21 5.85 40.72
N ALA A 9 47.16 5.70 39.79
CA ALA A 9 48.17 4.66 39.86
C ALA A 9 49.41 5.20 40.60
N ALA A 10 49.67 4.69 41.81
CA ALA A 10 50.87 5.02 42.58
C ALA A 10 52.03 4.08 42.22
N GLY A 11 52.90 4.53 41.31
CA GLY A 11 54.17 3.87 40.99
C GLY A 11 55.31 4.41 41.85
N LEU A 12 55.95 3.53 42.62
CA LEU A 12 57.01 3.87 43.58
C LEU A 12 58.38 3.74 42.90
N VAL A 13 58.92 4.83 42.36
CA VAL A 13 60.34 4.94 41.99
C VAL A 13 60.89 6.29 42.47
N ALA A 14 62.02 6.22 43.16
CA ALA A 14 62.69 7.36 43.78
C ALA A 14 63.18 8.37 42.74
N GLY A 15 62.75 9.63 42.89
CA GLY A 15 63.30 10.78 42.15
C GLY A 15 62.21 11.60 41.49
N THR A 16 61.90 12.76 42.08
CA THR A 16 61.06 13.85 41.53
C THR A 16 59.64 13.46 41.09
N PHE A 17 58.66 13.73 41.96
CA PHE A 17 57.24 13.78 41.59
C PHE A 17 57.00 14.92 40.59
N ALA A 18 57.00 14.61 39.30
CA ALA A 18 56.26 15.37 38.31
C ALA A 18 54.96 14.61 38.06
N VAL A 19 53.87 15.05 38.67
CA VAL A 19 52.53 14.60 38.30
C VAL A 19 52.21 15.27 36.98
N ALA A 20 52.52 14.61 35.86
CA ALA A 20 51.96 14.99 34.57
C ALA A 20 50.49 14.53 34.59
N VAL A 21 49.59 15.46 34.90
CA VAL A 21 48.16 15.27 34.63
C VAL A 21 47.99 15.45 33.12
N ALA A 22 48.10 14.36 32.38
CA ALA A 22 47.58 14.33 31.03
C ALA A 22 46.09 13.99 31.13
N CYS A 23 45.24 14.91 30.71
CA CYS A 23 43.85 14.59 30.41
C CYS A 23 43.88 13.73 29.14
N TYR A 24 43.65 12.42 29.28
CA TYR A 24 43.29 11.59 28.15
C TYR A 24 41.82 11.90 27.85
N GLU A 25 41.59 12.63 26.76
CA GLU A 25 40.25 12.75 26.18
C GLU A 25 40.02 11.49 25.36
N ILE A 26 39.03 10.70 25.76
CA ILE A 26 38.49 9.64 24.90
C ILE A 26 37.77 10.39 23.78
N PRO A 27 38.13 10.20 22.51
CA PRO A 27 37.46 10.86 21.41
C PRO A 27 36.00 10.36 21.35
N ASP A 28 35.07 11.28 21.06
CA ASP A 28 33.63 11.00 21.01
C ASP A 28 33.25 10.17 19.75
N HIS A 29 34.22 9.87 18.88
CA HIS A 29 34.14 9.00 17.71
C HIS A 29 35.41 8.12 17.64
N PRO A 30 35.37 6.92 17.04
CA PRO A 30 36.57 6.12 16.77
C PRO A 30 37.61 6.96 16.03
N LEU A 31 38.87 6.82 16.38
CA LEU A 31 39.96 7.51 15.69
C LEU A 31 40.18 6.83 14.35
N PHE A 32 39.46 7.25 13.30
CA PHE A 32 39.63 6.79 11.91
C PHE A 32 41.10 6.47 11.57
N GLY A 33 41.39 5.19 11.35
CA GLY A 33 42.68 4.70 10.89
C GLY A 33 42.56 3.64 9.79
N TYR A 34 43.67 2.99 9.47
CA TYR A 34 43.95 2.35 8.17
C TYR A 34 43.48 0.88 8.07
N GLU A 35 42.25 0.54 8.45
CA GLU A 35 41.64 -0.79 8.22
C GLU A 35 40.40 -0.71 7.31
N GLN A 36 40.59 -0.16 6.11
CA GLN A 36 39.46 0.19 5.21
C GLN A 36 39.55 -0.50 3.84
N ASP A 37 40.47 -1.45 3.68
CA ASP A 37 40.68 -2.15 2.42
C ASP A 37 40.98 -3.62 2.67
N ASP A 38 40.61 -4.48 1.72
CA ASP A 38 40.75 -5.94 1.79
C ASP A 38 42.15 -6.43 2.22
N ILE A 39 43.22 -5.65 1.96
CA ILE A 39 44.59 -6.03 2.36
C ILE A 39 44.81 -5.76 3.84
N SER A 40 44.37 -4.60 4.33
CA SER A 40 44.44 -4.24 5.74
C SER A 40 43.49 -5.11 6.58
N CYS A 41 42.33 -5.49 6.02
CA CYS A 41 41.34 -6.36 6.66
C CYS A 41 41.66 -7.87 6.61
N SER A 42 42.89 -8.25 6.26
CA SER A 42 43.32 -9.66 6.19
C SER A 42 44.80 -9.89 6.54
N ASP A 43 45.48 -8.92 7.15
CA ASP A 43 46.91 -8.97 7.44
C ASP A 43 47.28 -9.35 8.89
N TYR A 44 46.29 -9.52 9.77
CA TYR A 44 46.43 -9.83 11.21
C TYR A 44 47.21 -8.79 12.01
N VAL A 45 47.26 -7.56 11.51
CA VAL A 45 47.83 -6.40 12.20
C VAL A 45 46.68 -5.49 12.61
N ASP A 46 46.87 -4.81 13.73
CA ASP A 46 46.00 -3.73 14.21
C ASP A 46 46.57 -2.44 13.58
N ASN A 47 46.16 -2.11 12.35
CA ASN A 47 46.77 -1.08 11.52
C ASN A 47 46.51 0.33 12.08
N ASP A 48 45.44 0.51 12.86
CA ASP A 48 45.08 1.79 13.49
C ASP A 48 45.38 1.87 15.01
N HIS A 49 45.74 0.74 15.63
CA HIS A 49 46.08 0.58 17.04
C HIS A 49 44.91 0.83 18.02
N ASP A 50 43.68 0.56 17.60
CA ASP A 50 42.50 0.65 18.45
C ASP A 50 42.29 -0.61 19.34
N GLY A 51 42.98 -1.70 19.00
CA GLY A 51 42.98 -2.98 19.71
C GLY A 51 42.16 -4.10 19.06
N LEU A 52 41.57 -3.84 17.88
CA LEU A 52 40.87 -4.78 17.03
C LEU A 52 41.75 -5.09 15.79
N VAL A 53 41.44 -6.17 15.06
CA VAL A 53 42.23 -6.64 13.91
C VAL A 53 41.34 -7.28 12.86
N ASP A 54 41.58 -7.02 11.58
CA ASP A 54 40.91 -7.66 10.44
C ASP A 54 39.36 -7.57 10.52
N CYS A 55 38.62 -8.62 10.15
CA CYS A 55 37.15 -8.65 10.25
C CYS A 55 36.57 -8.62 11.70
N TYR A 56 37.42 -8.51 12.73
CA TYR A 56 36.99 -8.14 14.09
C TYR A 56 37.04 -6.63 14.34
N ASP A 57 37.69 -5.88 13.45
CA ASP A 57 37.69 -4.43 13.40
C ASP A 57 36.44 -3.91 12.67
N PRO A 58 35.63 -3.03 13.28
CA PRO A 58 34.46 -2.43 12.66
C PRO A 58 34.76 -1.67 11.35
N ASP A 59 35.96 -1.10 11.20
CA ASP A 59 36.34 -0.36 9.99
C ASP A 59 36.35 -1.28 8.74
N CYS A 60 36.60 -2.58 8.94
CA CYS A 60 36.61 -3.60 7.89
C CYS A 60 35.22 -4.06 7.43
N LEU A 61 34.18 -3.84 8.23
CA LEU A 61 32.79 -4.17 7.89
C LEU A 61 32.14 -3.07 7.05
N VAL A 62 32.59 -1.82 7.21
CA VAL A 62 32.04 -0.65 6.51
C VAL A 62 32.57 -0.55 5.07
N LEU A 63 33.85 -0.89 4.83
CA LEU A 63 34.51 -0.58 3.55
C LEU A 63 35.16 -1.78 2.84
N SER A 64 35.40 -2.90 3.51
CA SER A 64 36.03 -4.07 2.87
C SER A 64 34.97 -5.01 2.29
N HIS A 65 35.26 -5.58 1.13
CA HIS A 65 34.38 -6.57 0.49
C HIS A 65 34.69 -8.00 0.96
N LEU A 66 35.57 -8.12 1.95
CA LEU A 66 36.16 -9.36 2.41
C LEU A 66 35.44 -9.93 3.63
N CYS A 67 34.78 -9.06 4.41
CA CYS A 67 34.09 -9.42 5.64
C CYS A 67 32.59 -9.51 5.39
N GLY A 68 32.13 -10.69 4.96
CA GLY A 68 30.72 -11.07 4.77
C GLY A 68 30.45 -12.47 5.36
N GLU A 69 29.49 -13.21 4.80
CA GLU A 69 29.16 -14.59 5.22
C GLU A 69 30.42 -15.49 5.33
N ASP A 70 30.65 -16.04 6.53
CA ASP A 70 31.73 -16.96 6.85
C ASP A 70 31.36 -18.39 6.39
N VAL A 71 31.51 -18.70 5.09
CA VAL A 71 31.17 -20.03 4.56
C VAL A 71 32.11 -21.12 5.14
N PRO A 72 31.60 -22.01 6.02
CA PRO A 72 32.45 -22.97 6.70
C PRO A 72 32.83 -24.12 5.75
N LEU A 73 34.07 -24.60 5.87
CA LEU A 73 34.59 -25.72 5.05
C LEU A 73 33.78 -27.02 5.19
N ILE A 74 33.01 -27.14 6.27
CA ILE A 74 32.04 -28.19 6.48
C ILE A 74 30.69 -27.48 6.56
N PRO A 75 29.76 -27.74 5.61
CA PRO A 75 28.42 -27.18 5.67
C PRO A 75 27.76 -27.49 7.00
N VAL A 76 27.22 -26.46 7.64
CA VAL A 76 26.38 -26.55 8.83
C VAL A 76 24.93 -26.57 8.33
N ASP A 77 24.04 -27.28 9.01
CA ASP A 77 22.62 -27.37 8.65
C ASP A 77 21.86 -27.54 9.96
N GLU A 78 21.77 -26.43 10.69
CA GLU A 78 21.10 -26.34 11.98
C GLU A 78 20.30 -25.03 12.08
N PRO A 79 19.22 -24.99 12.87
CA PRO A 79 18.43 -23.77 13.03
C PRO A 79 19.27 -22.59 13.54
N GLU A 80 19.02 -21.41 13.00
CA GLU A 80 19.63 -20.14 13.36
C GLU A 80 18.76 -19.35 14.35
N ASP A 81 18.53 -19.94 15.53
CA ASP A 81 17.52 -19.46 16.49
C ASP A 81 18.11 -19.12 17.87
N THR A 82 19.43 -18.93 17.96
CA THR A 82 20.10 -18.61 19.22
C THR A 82 21.08 -17.47 19.06
N LEU A 83 21.27 -16.69 20.12
CA LEU A 83 22.18 -15.55 20.14
C LEU A 83 23.59 -15.86 19.60
N LEU A 84 24.12 -17.06 19.86
CA LEU A 84 25.46 -17.42 19.40
C LEU A 84 25.50 -17.71 17.90
N LYS A 85 24.40 -18.22 17.35
CA LYS A 85 24.29 -18.56 15.92
C LYS A 85 23.96 -17.32 15.10
N CYS A 86 23.03 -16.51 15.61
CA CYS A 86 22.66 -15.22 15.04
C CYS A 86 23.71 -14.10 15.22
N THR A 87 24.96 -14.44 15.59
CA THR A 87 26.08 -13.49 15.67
C THR A 87 27.40 -14.11 15.21
N ASP A 88 27.36 -15.26 14.53
CA ASP A 88 28.55 -15.99 14.11
C ASP A 88 28.93 -15.82 12.64
N LYS A 89 28.18 -15.02 11.88
CA LYS A 89 28.40 -14.70 10.46
C LYS A 89 28.21 -15.89 9.53
N ILE A 90 27.64 -16.98 10.00
CA ILE A 90 27.43 -18.19 9.20
C ILE A 90 25.93 -18.33 8.95
N ASP A 91 25.53 -18.52 7.69
CA ASP A 91 24.20 -19.03 7.36
C ASP A 91 24.09 -20.48 7.90
N ASN A 92 23.53 -20.61 9.11
CA ASN A 92 23.53 -21.85 9.88
C ASN A 92 22.56 -22.88 9.30
N ASP A 93 21.48 -22.42 8.65
CA ASP A 93 20.41 -23.26 8.10
C ASP A 93 20.37 -23.32 6.56
N ASN A 94 21.27 -22.61 5.89
CA ASN A 94 21.47 -22.50 4.44
C ASN A 94 20.27 -21.95 3.67
N ASP A 95 19.50 -21.02 4.25
CA ASP A 95 18.38 -20.37 3.58
C ASP A 95 18.77 -19.14 2.75
N GLY A 96 20.04 -18.71 2.85
CA GLY A 96 20.62 -17.58 2.16
C GLY A 96 20.60 -16.26 2.95
N GLN A 97 20.11 -16.28 4.19
CA GLN A 97 20.19 -15.20 5.16
C GLN A 97 21.01 -15.66 6.37
N PHE A 98 21.65 -14.74 7.07
CA PHE A 98 22.45 -15.05 8.26
C PHE A 98 22.42 -13.88 9.24
N ASP A 99 22.73 -14.17 10.50
CA ASP A 99 22.70 -13.28 11.65
C ASP A 99 21.43 -12.41 11.68
N CYS A 100 21.56 -11.07 11.79
CA CYS A 100 20.41 -10.18 11.84
C CYS A 100 19.60 -10.12 10.54
N GLY A 101 20.17 -10.57 9.41
CA GLY A 101 19.46 -10.71 8.15
C GLY A 101 18.46 -11.88 8.16
N ASP A 102 18.67 -12.88 9.04
CA ASP A 102 17.78 -14.03 9.16
C ASP A 102 16.52 -13.69 9.99
N PRO A 103 15.30 -13.90 9.45
CA PRO A 103 14.04 -13.73 10.17
C PRO A 103 13.96 -14.48 11.52
N GLN A 104 14.63 -15.62 11.67
CA GLN A 104 14.66 -16.43 12.90
C GLN A 104 15.48 -15.76 14.02
N CYS A 105 16.36 -14.82 13.66
CA CYS A 105 17.21 -14.08 14.58
C CYS A 105 16.59 -12.77 15.09
N ARG A 106 15.53 -12.27 14.44
CA ARG A 106 14.86 -11.00 14.78
C ARG A 106 14.23 -10.99 16.18
N ASP A 107 13.79 -12.15 16.65
CA ASP A 107 13.15 -12.29 17.97
C ASP A 107 14.16 -12.33 19.14
N ILE A 108 15.46 -12.29 18.86
CA ILE A 108 16.52 -12.34 19.87
C ILE A 108 16.94 -10.91 20.26
N PRO A 109 16.52 -10.35 21.40
CA PRO A 109 16.75 -8.94 21.69
C PRO A 109 18.23 -8.57 21.83
N GLU A 110 19.08 -9.53 22.20
CA GLU A 110 20.51 -9.33 22.42
C GLU A 110 21.34 -9.20 21.13
N THR A 111 20.83 -9.63 19.97
CA THR A 111 21.50 -9.45 18.67
C THR A 111 21.45 -8.00 18.19
N CYS A 112 20.53 -7.21 18.75
CA CYS A 112 20.32 -5.80 18.39
C CYS A 112 19.87 -5.57 16.94
N CYS A 113 19.22 -6.54 16.29
CA CYS A 113 18.63 -6.44 14.94
C CYS A 113 17.46 -5.43 14.80
N LEU A 114 17.33 -4.52 15.77
CA LEU A 114 16.32 -3.46 15.83
C LEU A 114 17.01 -2.11 16.09
N ARG A 115 18.31 -2.01 15.80
CA ARG A 115 19.07 -0.76 15.99
C ARG A 115 18.93 0.21 14.82
N GLU A 116 18.28 -0.22 13.75
CA GLU A 116 18.05 0.56 12.54
C GLU A 116 16.55 0.70 12.24
N ILE A 117 15.88 1.54 13.03
CA ILE A 117 14.41 1.66 13.04
C ILE A 117 13.92 3.10 13.20
N SER A 118 14.80 4.10 13.08
CA SER A 118 14.45 5.52 13.14
C SER A 118 14.99 6.26 11.93
N ASN A 119 14.34 7.38 11.58
CA ASN A 119 14.81 8.24 10.48
C ASN A 119 16.30 8.60 10.60
N GLU A 120 16.81 8.79 11.82
CA GLU A 120 18.22 9.14 12.01
C GLU A 120 19.18 7.99 11.72
N THR A 121 18.79 6.75 12.00
CA THR A 121 19.63 5.56 11.73
C THR A 121 19.42 5.02 10.33
N CYS A 122 18.27 5.32 9.71
CA CYS A 122 17.90 4.92 8.36
C CYS A 122 18.28 5.97 7.30
N SER A 123 19.13 6.94 7.65
CA SER A 123 19.61 7.96 6.71
C SER A 123 21.04 8.45 7.05
N ASP A 124 21.81 7.67 7.81
CA ASP A 124 23.14 8.06 8.27
C ASP A 124 24.29 7.40 7.48
N GLY A 125 23.98 6.53 6.52
CA GLY A 125 24.98 5.85 5.69
C GLY A 125 25.60 4.63 6.37
N LEU A 126 25.04 4.15 7.49
CA LEU A 126 25.62 3.09 8.31
C LEU A 126 24.62 1.97 8.56
N ASP A 127 25.07 0.73 8.33
CA ASP A 127 24.40 -0.49 8.80
C ASP A 127 24.47 -0.54 10.35
N ASN A 128 23.43 -0.04 10.98
CA ASN A 128 23.36 0.23 12.41
C ASN A 128 23.08 -1.06 13.20
N ASP A 129 22.51 -2.08 12.56
CA ASP A 129 22.17 -3.36 13.16
C ASP A 129 23.07 -4.54 12.72
N ALA A 130 23.99 -4.26 11.81
CA ALA A 130 25.04 -5.13 11.27
C ALA A 130 24.52 -6.34 10.48
N ASN A 131 23.42 -6.18 9.74
CA ASN A 131 22.80 -7.25 8.95
C ASN A 131 23.25 -7.28 7.46
N GLY A 132 24.09 -6.33 7.03
CA GLY A 132 24.62 -6.21 5.68
C GLY A 132 23.84 -5.26 4.75
N PHE A 133 22.74 -4.68 5.24
CA PHE A 133 21.97 -3.63 4.57
C PHE A 133 22.05 -2.34 5.40
N ALA A 134 21.93 -1.18 4.76
CA ALA A 134 22.03 0.11 5.43
C ALA A 134 21.00 1.06 4.86
N ASP A 135 20.50 1.94 5.71
CA ASP A 135 19.48 2.94 5.41
C ASP A 135 18.25 2.30 4.73
N CYS A 136 17.71 2.91 3.68
CA CYS A 136 16.48 2.46 3.05
C CYS A 136 16.60 1.13 2.28
N ALA A 137 17.82 0.69 1.97
CA ALA A 137 18.09 -0.67 1.52
C ALA A 137 17.81 -1.72 2.60
N ASP A 138 17.78 -1.32 3.88
CA ASP A 138 17.46 -2.18 5.01
C ASP A 138 15.95 -2.40 5.16
N PHE A 139 15.53 -3.64 5.41
CA PHE A 139 14.13 -3.98 5.62
C PHE A 139 13.53 -3.35 6.89
N GLY A 140 14.33 -3.22 7.96
CA GLY A 140 13.99 -2.51 9.19
C GLY A 140 13.68 -1.04 8.96
N CYS A 141 14.26 -0.44 7.92
CA CYS A 141 14.00 0.93 7.49
C CYS A 141 12.86 1.03 6.49
N SER A 142 12.96 0.37 5.33
CA SER A 142 11.94 0.42 4.27
C SER A 142 10.55 -0.06 4.72
N ARG A 143 10.48 -0.92 5.74
CA ARG A 143 9.20 -1.39 6.32
C ARG A 143 8.99 -0.93 7.76
N GLY A 144 9.80 0.03 8.20
CA GLY A 144 9.72 0.60 9.52
C GLY A 144 8.49 1.48 9.66
N LYS A 145 7.50 1.06 10.48
CA LYS A 145 6.30 1.87 10.77
C LYS A 145 6.61 3.29 11.30
N PHE A 146 7.82 3.51 11.83
CA PHE A 146 8.27 4.78 12.39
C PHE A 146 9.36 5.45 11.55
N VAL A 147 9.67 4.89 10.38
CA VAL A 147 10.65 5.40 9.43
C VAL A 147 9.86 6.03 8.28
N GLN A 148 10.15 7.29 7.98
CA GLN A 148 9.53 8.09 6.91
C GLN A 148 10.57 8.65 5.94
N VAL A 149 11.86 8.49 6.28
CA VAL A 149 12.95 8.96 5.40
C VAL A 149 13.08 8.09 4.15
N CYS A 150 12.45 6.91 4.17
CA CYS A 150 12.42 5.95 3.08
C CYS A 150 11.14 6.01 2.25
N ASP A 151 10.29 7.03 2.45
CA ASP A 151 9.04 7.18 1.70
C ASP A 151 9.23 8.16 0.54
N GLU A 152 9.03 7.71 -0.69
CA GLU A 152 9.06 8.53 -1.92
C GLU A 152 7.65 8.99 -2.35
N ASP A 153 6.76 9.31 -1.41
CA ASP A 153 5.33 9.58 -1.68
C ASP A 153 4.90 11.03 -1.42
N SER A 154 5.85 11.91 -1.10
CA SER A 154 5.58 13.25 -0.60
C SER A 154 6.16 14.34 -1.51
N ASN A 155 5.57 15.53 -1.50
CA ASN A 155 6.15 16.66 -2.26
C ASN A 155 7.59 17.01 -1.87
N LEU A 156 8.02 16.64 -0.65
CA LEU A 156 9.37 16.93 -0.19
C LEU A 156 10.36 15.91 -0.75
N THR A 157 10.03 14.63 -0.66
CA THR A 157 10.87 13.52 -1.11
C THR A 157 10.89 13.41 -2.63
N CYS A 158 9.76 13.67 -3.29
CA CYS A 158 9.65 13.71 -4.76
C CYS A 158 10.23 14.96 -5.44
N SER A 159 11.00 15.80 -4.74
CA SER A 159 11.64 16.97 -5.36
C SER A 159 12.97 17.37 -4.75
N ASP A 160 13.57 16.49 -3.95
CA ASP A 160 14.84 16.76 -3.27
C ASP A 160 16.06 16.23 -4.04
N GLY A 161 15.85 15.50 -5.14
CA GLY A 161 16.91 14.99 -6.00
C GLY A 161 17.58 13.74 -5.45
N LEU A 162 16.92 13.05 -4.52
CA LEU A 162 17.37 11.80 -3.92
C LEU A 162 16.36 10.70 -4.22
N ASP A 163 16.87 9.49 -4.43
CA ASP A 163 16.12 8.24 -4.37
C ASP A 163 16.00 7.91 -2.88
N ASN A 164 14.83 8.17 -2.30
CA ASN A 164 14.62 8.09 -0.87
C ASN A 164 14.28 6.66 -0.44
N ASP A 165 13.68 5.84 -1.32
CA ASP A 165 13.33 4.45 -1.00
C ASP A 165 14.34 3.40 -1.51
N ASP A 166 15.39 3.84 -2.22
CA ASP A 166 16.50 3.07 -2.79
C ASP A 166 16.07 2.04 -3.86
N ASP A 167 15.00 2.34 -4.62
CA ASP A 167 14.49 1.48 -5.69
C ASP A 167 15.19 1.72 -7.06
N GLY A 168 15.94 2.81 -7.16
CA GLY A 168 16.75 3.21 -8.31
C GLY A 168 16.14 4.30 -9.20
N GLU A 169 14.90 4.71 -8.95
CA GLU A 169 14.27 5.87 -9.57
C GLU A 169 14.39 7.10 -8.65
N VAL A 170 14.25 8.31 -9.19
CA VAL A 170 14.49 9.56 -8.43
C VAL A 170 13.41 10.59 -8.74
N ASP A 171 12.83 11.18 -7.70
CA ASP A 171 11.85 12.25 -7.78
C ASP A 171 10.71 11.87 -8.76
N CYS A 172 10.50 12.67 -9.80
CA CYS A 172 9.41 12.49 -10.75
C CYS A 172 9.69 11.45 -11.82
N ASP A 173 10.88 10.84 -11.82
CA ASP A 173 11.13 9.62 -12.55
C ASP A 173 10.63 8.40 -11.75
N ASP A 174 10.35 8.55 -10.45
CA ASP A 174 9.79 7.53 -9.56
C ASP A 174 8.26 7.37 -9.70
N PRO A 175 7.74 6.15 -9.93
CA PRO A 175 6.31 5.85 -9.94
C PRO A 175 5.56 6.18 -8.63
N ASP A 176 6.19 6.06 -7.47
CA ASP A 176 5.58 6.30 -6.16
C ASP A 176 5.36 7.80 -5.90
N CYS A 177 6.07 8.66 -6.64
CA CYS A 177 5.81 10.09 -6.71
C CYS A 177 4.57 10.47 -7.52
N THR A 178 3.90 9.50 -8.18
CA THR A 178 2.68 9.75 -8.96
C THR A 178 1.56 10.28 -8.06
N GLY A 179 1.04 11.46 -8.38
CA GLY A 179 -0.02 12.11 -7.60
C GLY A 179 0.48 13.12 -6.57
N THR A 180 1.80 13.26 -6.40
CA THR A 180 2.38 14.39 -5.66
C THR A 180 2.37 15.65 -6.53
N ASN A 181 2.16 16.81 -5.90
CA ASN A 181 2.27 18.12 -6.57
C ASN A 181 3.71 18.48 -6.95
N ALA A 182 4.72 17.74 -6.47
CA ALA A 182 6.11 17.92 -6.85
C ALA A 182 6.34 17.60 -8.34
N CYS A 183 5.63 16.59 -8.85
CA CYS A 183 5.78 16.09 -10.21
C CYS A 183 4.73 16.61 -11.18
N VAL A 184 3.76 17.36 -10.66
CA VAL A 184 2.95 18.26 -11.47
C VAL A 184 3.84 19.44 -11.85
N VAL A 185 4.40 19.40 -13.06
CA VAL A 185 4.96 20.59 -13.69
C VAL A 185 3.89 21.67 -13.58
N PRO A 186 4.16 22.89 -13.08
CA PRO A 186 3.18 23.95 -13.05
C PRO A 186 2.78 24.24 -14.50
N SER A 187 1.71 23.57 -14.91
CA SER A 187 1.11 23.67 -16.21
C SER A 187 0.07 24.79 -16.11
N GLU A 188 0.00 25.59 -17.15
CA GLU A 188 -0.94 26.70 -17.14
C GLU A 188 -2.34 26.09 -17.28
N PRO A 189 -3.31 26.50 -16.46
CA PRO A 189 -4.64 25.88 -16.48
C PRO A 189 -5.27 26.00 -17.87
N GLU A 190 -5.85 24.91 -18.35
CA GLU A 190 -6.57 24.85 -19.61
C GLU A 190 -8.04 25.28 -19.43
N ASP A 191 -8.25 26.45 -18.82
CA ASP A 191 -9.59 26.93 -18.44
C ASP A 191 -10.01 28.22 -19.17
N THR A 192 -9.18 28.73 -20.08
CA THR A 192 -9.47 29.95 -20.85
C THR A 192 -9.92 29.62 -22.26
N LEU A 193 -10.76 30.46 -22.87
CA LEU A 193 -11.18 30.27 -24.26
C LEU A 193 -10.00 30.12 -25.22
N GLU A 194 -8.92 30.89 -25.02
CA GLU A 194 -7.73 30.80 -25.87
C GLU A 194 -6.97 29.47 -25.70
N ALA A 195 -6.89 28.94 -24.47
CA ALA A 195 -6.26 27.66 -24.19
C ALA A 195 -7.10 26.50 -24.77
N CYS A 196 -8.42 26.56 -24.61
CA CYS A 196 -9.36 25.53 -25.07
C CYS A 196 -9.61 25.47 -26.59
N MET A 197 -8.79 26.13 -27.42
CA MET A 197 -8.92 26.10 -28.88
C MET A 197 -7.59 26.18 -29.64
N ASP A 198 -6.47 26.01 -28.94
CA ASP A 198 -5.14 26.15 -29.53
C ASP A 198 -4.52 24.82 -30.00
N GLY A 199 -5.17 23.69 -29.69
CA GLY A 199 -4.72 22.36 -30.07
C GLY A 199 -3.55 21.84 -29.25
N ILE A 200 -3.34 22.39 -28.05
CA ILE A 200 -2.27 22.03 -27.13
C ILE A 200 -2.91 21.66 -25.79
N ASP A 201 -2.47 20.53 -25.22
CA ASP A 201 -2.72 20.15 -23.84
C ASP A 201 -1.87 21.07 -22.93
N ASN A 202 -2.49 22.14 -22.44
CA ASN A 202 -1.83 23.22 -21.74
C ASN A 202 -1.61 22.89 -20.25
N ASP A 203 -2.48 22.06 -19.68
CA ASP A 203 -2.36 21.57 -18.32
C ASP A 203 -1.63 20.20 -18.22
N GLN A 204 -1.32 19.59 -19.36
CA GLN A 204 -0.60 18.31 -19.53
C GLN A 204 -1.31 17.11 -18.88
N ASN A 205 -2.65 17.13 -18.81
CA ASN A 205 -3.44 16.04 -18.23
C ASN A 205 -3.79 14.92 -19.24
N GLY A 206 -3.38 15.06 -20.50
CA GLY A 206 -3.63 14.12 -21.59
C GLY A 206 -4.85 14.44 -22.45
N HIS A 207 -5.63 15.46 -22.09
CA HIS A 207 -6.80 15.93 -22.82
C HIS A 207 -6.50 17.28 -23.49
N VAL A 208 -6.99 17.48 -24.71
CA VAL A 208 -6.69 18.68 -25.53
C VAL A 208 -7.97 19.42 -25.86
N ASP A 209 -7.97 20.74 -25.69
CA ASP A 209 -9.06 21.64 -25.99
C ASP A 209 -10.39 21.16 -25.38
N CYS A 210 -11.46 21.10 -26.17
CA CYS A 210 -12.78 20.67 -25.72
C CYS A 210 -12.90 19.19 -25.33
N ALA A 211 -11.86 18.37 -25.55
CA ALA A 211 -11.79 17.03 -24.97
C ALA A 211 -11.40 17.08 -23.47
N ASP A 212 -10.89 18.22 -22.98
CA ASP A 212 -10.61 18.46 -21.58
C ASP A 212 -11.87 18.89 -20.82
N PHE A 213 -12.09 18.33 -19.63
CA PHE A 213 -13.15 18.75 -18.71
C PHE A 213 -12.96 20.17 -18.17
N SER A 214 -11.71 20.61 -18.01
CA SER A 214 -11.33 22.00 -17.72
C SER A 214 -11.87 22.95 -18.78
N CYS A 215 -12.01 22.52 -20.03
CA CYS A 215 -12.61 23.33 -21.10
C CYS A 215 -14.12 23.15 -21.25
N SER A 216 -14.59 21.90 -21.18
CA SER A 216 -15.98 21.55 -21.50
C SER A 216 -16.97 21.77 -20.35
N MET A 217 -16.50 21.71 -19.09
CA MET A 217 -17.35 21.78 -17.89
C MET A 217 -16.95 22.89 -16.91
N PHE A 218 -15.64 23.10 -16.71
CA PHE A 218 -15.15 23.95 -15.62
C PHE A 218 -14.46 25.24 -16.08
N GLY A 219 -14.39 25.46 -17.38
CA GLY A 219 -13.66 26.57 -17.99
C GLY A 219 -14.36 27.90 -17.85
N SER A 220 -13.78 28.92 -18.48
CA SER A 220 -14.43 30.21 -18.62
C SER A 220 -15.79 30.03 -19.31
N PRO A 221 -16.79 30.87 -18.98
CA PRO A 221 -18.12 30.76 -19.60
C PRO A 221 -18.06 30.74 -21.14
N GLU A 222 -17.10 31.47 -21.72
CA GLU A 222 -16.86 31.49 -23.15
C GLU A 222 -16.25 30.19 -23.70
N ALA A 223 -15.36 29.53 -22.94
CA ALA A 223 -14.79 28.23 -23.30
C ALA A 223 -15.86 27.13 -23.29
N VAL A 224 -16.67 27.07 -22.24
CA VAL A 224 -17.79 26.13 -22.13
C VAL A 224 -18.81 26.35 -23.25
N ASP A 225 -19.18 27.61 -23.52
CA ASP A 225 -20.08 27.96 -24.65
C ASP A 225 -19.47 27.56 -26.01
N TYR A 226 -18.15 27.71 -26.17
CA TYR A 226 -17.45 27.30 -27.39
C TYR A 226 -17.50 25.78 -27.57
N CYS A 227 -17.12 25.00 -26.55
CA CYS A 227 -17.13 23.54 -26.61
C CYS A 227 -18.54 22.99 -26.82
N ALA A 228 -19.55 23.54 -26.15
CA ALA A 228 -20.96 23.17 -26.38
C ALA A 228 -21.48 23.55 -27.78
N SER A 229 -20.80 24.46 -28.50
CA SER A 229 -21.18 24.85 -29.86
C SER A 229 -20.56 23.99 -30.95
N LEU A 230 -19.55 23.18 -30.61
CA LEU A 230 -18.95 22.23 -31.53
C LEU A 230 -19.89 21.03 -31.72
N PRO A 231 -19.86 20.37 -32.90
CA PRO A 231 -20.48 19.06 -33.00
C PRO A 231 -19.84 18.14 -31.95
N PRO A 232 -20.62 17.28 -31.28
CA PRO A 232 -20.05 16.29 -30.38
C PRO A 232 -18.99 15.47 -31.15
N PRO A 233 -17.96 14.95 -30.45
CA PRO A 233 -17.07 13.98 -31.05
C PRO A 233 -17.90 12.84 -31.68
N PRO A 234 -17.35 12.10 -32.66
CA PRO A 234 -17.92 10.80 -32.96
C PRO A 234 -18.12 10.09 -31.61
N ALA A 235 -19.31 9.51 -31.43
CA ALA A 235 -19.63 8.75 -30.26
C ALA A 235 -20.03 7.37 -30.77
N GLU A 236 -19.59 6.34 -30.07
CA GLU A 236 -20.09 5.00 -30.28
C GLU A 236 -21.51 4.89 -29.71
N ASP A 237 -22.51 5.39 -30.44
CA ASP A 237 -23.88 5.53 -29.94
C ASP A 237 -24.92 4.81 -30.81
N THR A 238 -24.54 3.69 -31.44
CA THR A 238 -25.46 2.87 -32.25
C THR A 238 -25.39 1.39 -31.87
N PRO A 239 -26.50 0.62 -32.03
CA PRO A 239 -26.51 -0.79 -31.65
C PRO A 239 -25.50 -1.61 -32.44
N GLU A 240 -25.17 -1.19 -33.66
CA GLU A 240 -24.19 -1.88 -34.49
C GLU A 240 -22.74 -1.55 -34.12
N THR A 241 -22.47 -0.37 -33.56
CA THR A 241 -21.11 0.02 -33.17
C THR A 241 -20.81 -0.42 -31.74
N CYS A 242 -21.79 -0.33 -30.83
CA CYS A 242 -21.67 -0.77 -29.43
C CYS A 242 -21.60 -2.29 -29.21
N ALA A 243 -21.42 -3.09 -30.26
CA ALA A 243 -21.40 -4.55 -30.18
C ALA A 243 -20.51 -5.20 -31.26
N ASP A 244 -19.64 -4.43 -31.91
CA ASP A 244 -18.79 -4.94 -33.00
C ASP A 244 -17.35 -5.27 -32.61
N GLY A 245 -16.98 -5.06 -31.34
CA GLY A 245 -15.66 -5.38 -30.80
C GLY A 245 -14.59 -4.39 -31.23
N LEU A 246 -14.98 -3.20 -31.70
CA LEU A 246 -14.08 -2.15 -32.15
C LEU A 246 -14.36 -0.85 -31.39
N ASP A 247 -13.31 -0.08 -31.15
CA ASP A 247 -13.40 1.31 -30.70
C ASP A 247 -13.71 2.19 -31.93
N ASN A 248 -14.99 2.53 -32.11
CA ASN A 248 -15.49 3.22 -33.31
C ASN A 248 -15.38 4.74 -33.25
N ASP A 249 -15.18 5.33 -32.06
CA ASP A 249 -14.96 6.76 -31.88
C ASP A 249 -13.52 7.16 -31.52
N GLY A 250 -12.69 6.18 -31.16
CA GLY A 250 -11.26 6.30 -30.92
C GLY A 250 -10.89 6.78 -29.52
N ASP A 251 -11.78 6.65 -28.54
CA ASP A 251 -11.55 7.11 -27.16
C ASP A 251 -10.83 6.07 -26.27
N GLY A 252 -10.61 4.86 -26.81
CA GLY A 252 -9.90 3.77 -26.16
C GLY A 252 -10.80 2.79 -25.40
N PHE A 253 -12.10 3.05 -25.35
CA PHE A 253 -13.11 2.13 -24.84
C PHE A 253 -13.79 1.41 -26.02
N ILE A 254 -14.33 0.21 -25.77
CA ILE A 254 -14.89 -0.66 -26.81
C ILE A 254 -16.26 -1.14 -26.33
N ASP A 255 -17.27 -1.06 -27.20
CA ASP A 255 -18.61 -1.59 -26.97
C ASP A 255 -19.16 -1.12 -25.61
N CYS A 256 -19.62 -2.04 -24.77
CA CYS A 256 -20.22 -1.74 -23.47
C CYS A 256 -19.27 -1.19 -22.40
N ALA A 257 -17.96 -1.21 -22.64
CA ALA A 257 -17.01 -0.49 -21.80
C ALA A 257 -16.98 1.01 -22.13
N ASP A 258 -17.53 1.43 -23.27
CA ASP A 258 -17.67 2.82 -23.68
C ASP A 258 -18.83 3.49 -22.95
N PHE A 259 -18.58 4.72 -22.47
CA PHE A 259 -19.59 5.54 -21.80
C PHE A 259 -20.75 5.91 -22.73
N SER A 260 -20.47 6.13 -24.02
CA SER A 260 -21.45 6.43 -25.07
C SER A 260 -22.45 5.29 -25.27
N CYS A 261 -22.01 4.04 -25.06
CA CYS A 261 -22.84 2.84 -25.14
C CYS A 261 -23.57 2.55 -23.81
N SER A 262 -22.83 2.56 -22.68
CA SER A 262 -23.36 2.18 -21.37
C SER A 262 -24.37 3.19 -20.79
N GLU A 263 -24.21 4.48 -21.08
CA GLU A 263 -25.11 5.55 -20.61
C GLU A 263 -26.04 6.08 -21.71
N SER A 264 -26.26 5.29 -22.76
CA SER A 264 -27.17 5.67 -23.84
C SER A 264 -28.62 5.80 -23.35
N ASP A 265 -29.29 6.88 -23.73
CA ASP A 265 -30.74 7.05 -23.49
C ASP A 265 -31.60 6.15 -24.40
N ASP A 266 -31.01 5.48 -25.40
CA ASP A 266 -31.72 4.59 -26.33
C ASP A 266 -31.70 3.14 -25.81
N PRO A 267 -32.85 2.58 -25.43
CA PRO A 267 -32.93 1.20 -24.93
C PRO A 267 -32.45 0.12 -25.90
N ALA A 268 -32.25 0.45 -27.18
CA ALA A 268 -31.68 -0.48 -28.16
C ALA A 268 -30.13 -0.49 -28.20
N ILE A 269 -29.49 0.48 -27.54
CA ILE A 269 -28.03 0.67 -27.48
C ILE A 269 -27.50 0.34 -26.08
N VAL A 270 -28.37 0.53 -25.08
CA VAL A 270 -28.09 0.22 -23.69
C VAL A 270 -27.60 -1.22 -23.55
N CYS A 271 -26.38 -1.35 -23.05
CA CYS A 271 -25.72 -2.60 -22.61
C CYS A 271 -26.37 -3.23 -21.36
N LEU A 272 -27.67 -3.01 -21.17
CA LEU A 272 -28.52 -3.50 -20.08
C LEU A 272 -29.71 -4.28 -20.66
N SER A 273 -29.49 -5.01 -21.76
CA SER A 273 -30.61 -5.58 -22.52
C SER A 273 -30.93 -7.03 -22.18
N GLU A 274 -30.37 -7.55 -21.08
CA GLU A 274 -30.82 -8.81 -20.49
C GLU A 274 -31.98 -8.57 -19.50
N GLU A 275 -33.20 -8.40 -20.02
CA GLU A 275 -34.39 -8.11 -19.20
C GLU A 275 -35.51 -9.16 -19.33
N SER A 276 -35.29 -10.25 -20.09
CA SER A 276 -36.28 -11.31 -20.20
C SER A 276 -35.92 -12.51 -19.32
N ALA A 277 -36.94 -13.14 -18.75
CA ALA A 277 -36.78 -14.30 -17.88
C ALA A 277 -36.13 -15.52 -18.57
N ASP A 278 -36.20 -15.58 -19.92
CA ASP A 278 -35.54 -16.64 -20.69
C ASP A 278 -34.05 -16.33 -20.89
N GLU A 279 -33.66 -15.05 -20.99
CA GLU A 279 -32.27 -14.62 -21.14
C GLU A 279 -31.56 -14.65 -19.79
N CYS A 280 -32.21 -14.18 -18.71
CA CYS A 280 -31.68 -14.20 -17.33
C CYS A 280 -31.52 -15.60 -16.68
N ALA A 281 -31.54 -16.68 -17.46
CA ALA A 281 -31.40 -18.06 -16.98
C ALA A 281 -30.85 -19.05 -18.02
N ASP A 282 -30.31 -18.57 -19.15
CA ASP A 282 -29.82 -19.43 -20.22
C ASP A 282 -28.32 -19.72 -20.15
N GLY A 283 -27.61 -19.12 -19.20
CA GLY A 283 -26.18 -19.31 -18.98
C GLY A 283 -25.31 -18.59 -20.01
N VAL A 284 -25.86 -17.57 -20.68
CA VAL A 284 -25.19 -16.77 -21.69
C VAL A 284 -25.24 -15.31 -21.27
N ASP A 285 -24.12 -14.62 -21.47
CA ASP A 285 -24.04 -13.15 -21.38
C ASP A 285 -24.68 -12.59 -22.66
N ASN A 286 -25.96 -12.21 -22.57
CA ASN A 286 -26.76 -11.85 -23.75
C ASN A 286 -26.54 -10.40 -24.21
N ASP A 287 -26.02 -9.53 -23.34
CA ASP A 287 -25.70 -8.13 -23.64
C ASP A 287 -24.20 -7.84 -23.75
N GLY A 288 -23.34 -8.83 -23.48
CA GLY A 288 -21.90 -8.80 -23.72
C GLY A 288 -21.10 -8.02 -22.68
N ASN A 289 -21.69 -7.71 -21.51
CA ASN A 289 -21.06 -6.89 -20.47
C ASN A 289 -20.13 -7.69 -19.53
N GLY A 290 -20.05 -9.01 -19.72
CA GLY A 290 -19.20 -9.92 -18.94
C GLY A 290 -19.90 -10.60 -17.75
N PHE A 291 -21.15 -10.27 -17.48
CA PHE A 291 -21.99 -10.91 -16.46
C PHE A 291 -23.04 -11.81 -17.12
N ILE A 292 -23.47 -12.87 -16.43
CA ILE A 292 -24.35 -13.89 -16.99
C ILE A 292 -25.58 -14.04 -16.10
N ASP A 293 -26.75 -14.12 -16.70
CA ASP A 293 -28.01 -14.42 -16.02
C ASP A 293 -28.25 -13.46 -14.84
N CYS A 294 -28.65 -13.99 -13.68
CA CYS A 294 -28.92 -13.20 -12.48
C CYS A 294 -27.69 -12.60 -11.80
N GLN A 295 -26.48 -12.92 -12.26
CA GLN A 295 -25.27 -12.20 -11.86
C GLN A 295 -25.14 -10.88 -12.62
N ASP A 296 -25.90 -10.70 -13.69
CA ASP A 296 -26.03 -9.45 -14.42
C ASP A 296 -26.83 -8.41 -13.60
N TYR A 297 -26.40 -7.16 -13.62
CA TYR A 297 -27.09 -6.07 -12.96
C TYR A 297 -28.51 -5.87 -13.51
N SER A 298 -28.68 -6.01 -14.83
CA SER A 298 -29.95 -5.86 -15.56
C SER A 298 -30.98 -6.89 -15.11
N CYS A 299 -30.56 -8.15 -14.97
CA CYS A 299 -31.40 -9.23 -14.46
C CYS A 299 -31.66 -9.09 -12.95
N SER A 300 -30.61 -8.81 -12.17
CA SER A 300 -30.67 -8.82 -10.70
C SER A 300 -31.42 -7.63 -10.09
N ARG A 301 -31.62 -6.56 -10.87
CA ARG A 301 -32.39 -5.34 -10.51
C ARG A 301 -33.66 -5.17 -11.35
N SER A 302 -34.04 -6.18 -12.14
CA SER A 302 -35.23 -6.11 -12.98
C SER A 302 -36.49 -5.92 -12.14
N GLU A 303 -37.38 -5.02 -12.58
CA GLU A 303 -38.72 -4.88 -12.01
C GLU A 303 -39.74 -5.87 -12.63
N ASP A 304 -39.35 -6.68 -13.63
CA ASP A 304 -40.24 -7.67 -14.23
C ASP A 304 -40.46 -8.85 -13.27
N PRO A 305 -41.72 -9.15 -12.88
CA PRO A 305 -42.01 -10.26 -11.96
C PRO A 305 -41.51 -11.63 -12.42
N ALA A 306 -41.37 -11.85 -13.73
CA ALA A 306 -40.87 -13.11 -14.26
C ALA A 306 -39.35 -13.25 -14.09
N VAL A 307 -38.59 -12.15 -14.22
CA VAL A 307 -37.14 -12.12 -13.98
C VAL A 307 -36.84 -12.23 -12.49
N ILE A 308 -37.60 -11.51 -11.66
CA ILE A 308 -37.50 -11.61 -10.20
C ILE A 308 -37.69 -13.07 -9.75
N GLU A 309 -38.71 -13.78 -10.25
CA GLU A 309 -38.95 -15.19 -9.88
C GLU A 309 -37.77 -16.10 -10.28
N VAL A 310 -37.15 -15.82 -11.43
CA VAL A 310 -35.99 -16.58 -11.94
C VAL A 310 -34.73 -16.32 -11.11
N CYS A 311 -34.51 -15.07 -10.68
CA CYS A 311 -33.35 -14.69 -9.90
C CYS A 311 -33.48 -14.97 -8.41
N ASP A 312 -34.68 -14.96 -7.84
CA ASP A 312 -34.94 -15.37 -6.46
C ASP A 312 -34.55 -16.85 -6.21
N GLU A 313 -34.69 -17.71 -7.22
CA GLU A 313 -34.29 -19.12 -7.10
C GLU A 313 -32.76 -19.29 -7.19
N GLN A 314 -32.11 -18.47 -8.02
CA GLN A 314 -30.69 -18.59 -8.34
C GLN A 314 -29.80 -17.86 -7.33
N LEU A 315 -30.15 -16.64 -6.94
CA LEU A 315 -29.35 -15.80 -6.06
C LEU A 315 -29.48 -16.19 -4.59
N GLU A 316 -28.47 -15.78 -3.82
CA GLU A 316 -28.42 -15.92 -2.37
C GLU A 316 -29.16 -14.78 -1.65
N ARG A 317 -30.45 -14.56 -1.95
CA ARG A 317 -31.19 -13.40 -1.38
C ARG A 317 -32.15 -13.77 -0.26
N THR A 318 -31.78 -14.73 0.57
CA THR A 318 -32.60 -15.14 1.72
C THR A 318 -31.74 -15.24 2.98
N PRO A 319 -32.29 -14.95 4.18
CA PRO A 319 -31.51 -14.96 5.41
C PRO A 319 -30.82 -16.29 5.69
N GLU A 320 -31.45 -17.42 5.30
CA GLU A 320 -30.88 -18.74 5.49
C GLU A 320 -29.74 -19.09 4.53
N LYS A 321 -29.71 -18.46 3.34
CA LYS A 321 -28.59 -18.60 2.41
C LYS A 321 -27.43 -17.71 2.84
N CYS A 322 -27.72 -16.47 3.23
CA CYS A 322 -26.72 -15.47 3.63
C CYS A 322 -26.01 -15.69 4.97
N SER A 323 -26.23 -16.82 5.66
CA SER A 323 -25.65 -17.08 6.99
C SER A 323 -25.18 -18.51 7.19
N ASN A 324 -25.01 -19.28 6.10
CA ASN A 324 -24.79 -20.72 6.18
C ASN A 324 -23.36 -21.17 5.84
N GLY A 325 -22.48 -20.26 5.41
CA GLY A 325 -21.09 -20.54 5.07
C GLY A 325 -20.90 -21.18 3.70
N ILE A 326 -21.88 -21.08 2.80
CA ILE A 326 -21.90 -21.73 1.49
C ILE A 326 -22.21 -20.68 0.42
N ASP A 327 -21.43 -20.74 -0.67
CA ASP A 327 -21.74 -20.14 -1.96
C ASP A 327 -22.84 -20.98 -2.65
N ASP A 328 -24.08 -20.71 -2.27
CA ASP A 328 -25.36 -21.24 -2.76
C ASP A 328 -25.68 -20.83 -4.23
N ASP A 329 -25.20 -19.70 -4.76
CA ASP A 329 -25.41 -19.25 -6.15
C ASP A 329 -24.22 -19.54 -7.09
N GLY A 330 -23.06 -19.89 -6.54
CA GLY A 330 -21.89 -20.38 -7.25
C GLY A 330 -21.03 -19.28 -7.89
N ASN A 331 -21.17 -18.02 -7.46
CA ASN A 331 -20.42 -16.88 -8.01
C ASN A 331 -19.02 -16.69 -7.39
N GLY A 332 -18.67 -17.50 -6.39
CA GLY A 332 -17.36 -17.48 -5.71
C GLY A 332 -17.32 -16.64 -4.44
N PHE A 333 -18.42 -15.99 -4.08
CA PHE A 333 -18.63 -15.27 -2.83
C PHE A 333 -19.69 -16.02 -2.00
N ALA A 334 -19.61 -15.92 -0.67
CA ALA A 334 -20.54 -16.62 0.22
C ALA A 334 -21.00 -15.67 1.31
N ASP A 335 -22.26 -15.82 1.73
CA ASP A 335 -22.87 -15.03 2.81
C ASP A 335 -22.65 -13.52 2.61
N CYS A 336 -22.21 -12.79 3.64
CA CYS A 336 -21.97 -11.35 3.58
C CYS A 336 -20.80 -10.90 2.71
N GLY A 337 -19.97 -11.85 2.26
CA GLY A 337 -19.01 -11.58 1.19
C GLY A 337 -19.68 -11.45 -0.19
N ASP A 338 -20.93 -11.88 -0.31
CA ASP A 338 -21.73 -11.82 -1.53
C ASP A 338 -22.53 -10.50 -1.64
N PHE A 339 -22.56 -9.93 -2.84
CA PHE A 339 -23.33 -8.73 -3.15
C PHE A 339 -24.85 -8.96 -3.04
N SER A 340 -25.33 -10.15 -3.39
CA SER A 340 -26.74 -10.55 -3.27
C SER A 340 -27.22 -10.52 -1.82
N CYS A 341 -26.35 -10.82 -0.86
CA CYS A 341 -26.66 -10.77 0.56
C CYS A 341 -26.50 -9.36 1.14
N SER A 342 -25.32 -8.75 0.94
CA SER A 342 -24.99 -7.44 1.49
C SER A 342 -25.87 -6.31 0.95
N GLN A 343 -26.38 -6.42 -0.28
CA GLN A 343 -27.20 -5.40 -0.94
C GLN A 343 -28.63 -5.89 -1.26
N ALA A 344 -29.15 -6.85 -0.49
CA ALA A 344 -30.51 -7.36 -0.67
C ALA A 344 -31.57 -6.26 -0.46
N ASP A 345 -32.59 -6.23 -1.32
CA ASP A 345 -33.73 -5.31 -1.17
C ASP A 345 -34.63 -5.69 0.02
N ASP A 346 -34.65 -6.97 0.39
CA ASP A 346 -35.34 -7.44 1.58
C ASP A 346 -34.52 -7.12 2.83
N ILE A 347 -35.07 -6.24 3.66
CA ILE A 347 -34.43 -5.77 4.90
C ILE A 347 -34.01 -6.93 5.80
N ALA A 348 -34.82 -8.00 5.90
CA ALA A 348 -34.48 -9.12 6.78
C ALA A 348 -33.27 -9.91 6.28
N THR A 349 -33.01 -9.90 4.97
CA THR A 349 -31.84 -10.53 4.36
C THR A 349 -30.61 -9.63 4.49
N ALA A 350 -30.73 -8.34 4.20
CA ALA A 350 -29.61 -7.40 4.34
C ALA A 350 -29.15 -7.24 5.81
N GLN A 351 -30.08 -7.36 6.77
CA GLN A 351 -29.78 -7.34 8.21
C GLN A 351 -28.92 -8.53 8.69
N VAL A 352 -28.74 -9.57 7.86
CA VAL A 352 -27.81 -10.67 8.15
C VAL A 352 -26.36 -10.23 7.99
N CYS A 353 -26.13 -9.10 7.32
CA CYS A 353 -24.79 -8.59 7.03
C CYS A 353 -24.58 -7.14 7.49
N GLN A 354 -25.60 -6.56 8.13
CA GLN A 354 -25.61 -5.17 8.56
C GLN A 354 -26.43 -5.06 9.86
N GLU A 355 -25.77 -5.15 11.00
CA GLU A 355 -26.32 -4.82 12.31
C GLU A 355 -26.92 -3.40 12.35
N SER A 356 -26.27 -2.38 11.77
CA SER A 356 -26.73 -0.99 11.80
C SER A 356 -28.04 -0.76 11.03
N LEU A 357 -28.39 -1.67 10.12
CA LEU A 357 -29.55 -1.54 9.25
C LEU A 357 -30.86 -1.70 10.04
N ALA A 358 -31.54 -0.57 10.28
CA ALA A 358 -32.78 -0.55 11.05
C ALA A 358 -34.04 -0.84 10.22
N GLY A 359 -34.85 -1.78 10.71
CA GLY A 359 -36.16 -2.09 10.15
C GLY A 359 -37.25 -1.05 10.48
N PRO A 360 -38.48 -1.24 9.95
CA PRO A 360 -39.58 -0.31 10.18
C PRO A 360 -39.97 -0.20 11.67
N GLY A 361 -39.62 0.93 12.30
CA GLY A 361 -39.99 1.24 13.69
C GLY A 361 -38.84 1.15 14.69
N GLU A 362 -37.64 0.83 14.22
CA GLU A 362 -36.39 0.85 14.97
C GLU A 362 -35.48 1.96 14.41
N THR A 363 -34.43 2.31 15.16
CA THR A 363 -33.38 3.23 14.68
C THR A 363 -32.03 2.51 14.67
N PRO A 364 -31.07 2.94 13.84
CA PRO A 364 -29.71 2.36 13.86
C PRO A 364 -29.09 2.40 15.25
N ASN A 365 -29.31 3.49 15.99
CA ASN A 365 -28.90 3.60 17.40
C ASN A 365 -29.54 2.53 18.31
N ASP A 366 -30.78 2.11 18.05
CA ASP A 366 -31.45 1.10 18.89
C ASP A 366 -30.84 -0.29 18.67
N ARG A 367 -30.32 -0.59 17.47
CA ARG A 367 -29.64 -1.85 17.14
C ARG A 367 -28.21 -1.85 17.63
N CYS A 368 -27.45 -0.79 17.33
CA CYS A 368 -26.07 -0.61 17.77
C CYS A 368 -25.90 -0.26 19.27
N SER A 369 -26.90 -0.52 20.12
CA SER A 369 -26.78 -0.40 21.59
C SER A 369 -27.63 -1.39 22.39
N ASP A 370 -28.12 -2.45 21.75
CA ASP A 370 -28.94 -3.45 22.43
C ASP A 370 -28.10 -4.57 23.08
N GLY A 371 -26.80 -4.64 22.78
CA GLY A 371 -25.86 -5.59 23.35
C GLY A 371 -25.93 -6.98 22.72
N GLU A 372 -26.54 -7.12 21.55
CA GLU A 372 -26.66 -8.37 20.80
C GLU A 372 -25.95 -8.22 19.44
N ASP A 373 -25.20 -9.25 19.03
CA ASP A 373 -24.63 -9.39 17.68
C ASP A 373 -25.78 -9.69 16.70
N ASN A 374 -26.28 -8.64 16.05
CA ASN A 374 -27.55 -8.71 15.32
C ASN A 374 -27.40 -9.31 13.92
N ASP A 375 -26.21 -9.25 13.33
CA ASP A 375 -25.89 -9.80 12.02
C ASP A 375 -25.06 -11.10 12.09
N GLY A 376 -24.48 -11.41 13.25
CA GLY A 376 -23.87 -12.69 13.57
C GLY A 376 -22.40 -12.80 13.16
N ASP A 377 -21.74 -11.68 12.89
CA ASP A 377 -20.34 -11.63 12.45
C ASP A 377 -19.33 -11.77 13.61
N GLY A 378 -19.83 -11.72 14.85
CA GLY A 378 -19.07 -11.87 16.08
C GLY A 378 -18.67 -10.55 16.75
N PHE A 379 -19.04 -9.41 16.17
CA PHE A 379 -18.94 -8.09 16.78
C PHE A 379 -20.32 -7.65 17.33
N VAL A 380 -20.34 -6.64 18.20
CA VAL A 380 -21.56 -6.22 18.93
C VAL A 380 -21.57 -4.72 19.09
N ASP A 381 -22.69 -4.08 18.80
CA ASP A 381 -22.93 -2.65 18.99
C ASP A 381 -21.80 -1.80 18.36
N CYS A 382 -21.29 -0.80 19.08
CA CYS A 382 -20.18 0.05 18.63
C CYS A 382 -18.82 -0.67 18.50
N GLU A 383 -18.71 -1.94 18.89
CA GLU A 383 -17.54 -2.77 18.56
C GLU A 383 -17.69 -3.40 17.16
N ASP A 384 -18.88 -3.36 16.58
CA ASP A 384 -19.15 -3.68 15.18
C ASP A 384 -18.69 -2.56 14.25
N TRP A 385 -18.10 -2.97 13.13
CA TRP A 385 -17.64 -2.07 12.09
C TRP A 385 -18.80 -1.31 11.45
N ASP A 386 -19.91 -1.98 11.15
CA ASP A 386 -21.00 -1.33 10.45
C ASP A 386 -21.71 -0.27 11.33
N CYS A 387 -21.80 -0.51 12.64
CA CYS A 387 -22.30 0.41 13.64
C CYS A 387 -21.35 1.58 13.92
N SER A 388 -20.04 1.33 13.89
CA SER A 388 -19.04 2.38 14.16
C SER A 388 -18.81 3.31 12.96
N TYR A 389 -19.12 2.86 11.73
CA TYR A 389 -18.93 3.63 10.49
C TYR A 389 -20.23 4.10 9.83
N ASP A 390 -21.42 3.66 10.28
CA ASP A 390 -22.69 4.18 9.78
C ASP A 390 -22.95 5.63 10.26
N PRO A 391 -23.10 6.62 9.36
CA PRO A 391 -23.34 8.02 9.71
C PRO A 391 -24.68 8.27 10.43
N LEU A 392 -25.61 7.32 10.41
CA LEU A 392 -26.88 7.36 11.12
C LEU A 392 -26.76 6.87 12.57
N VAL A 393 -25.66 6.18 12.92
CA VAL A 393 -25.34 5.77 14.28
C VAL A 393 -24.58 6.89 14.99
N THR A 394 -25.26 7.58 15.90
CA THR A 394 -24.71 8.77 16.59
C THR A 394 -24.22 8.49 18.01
N ILE A 395 -24.34 7.24 18.47
CA ILE A 395 -24.07 6.83 19.85
C ILE A 395 -22.64 6.29 20.05
N CYS A 396 -21.98 5.89 18.97
CA CYS A 396 -20.61 5.41 19.00
C CYS A 396 -19.66 6.61 19.02
N GLU A 397 -19.09 6.93 20.19
CA GLU A 397 -18.09 7.99 20.36
C GLU A 397 -16.70 7.38 20.56
N GLY A 398 -15.89 7.31 19.49
CA GLY A 398 -14.49 6.86 19.57
C GLY A 398 -13.90 6.49 18.20
N PRO A 399 -12.57 6.34 18.08
CA PRO A 399 -11.95 5.75 16.90
C PRO A 399 -12.40 4.28 16.79
N GLY A 400 -12.69 3.80 15.57
CA GLY A 400 -13.10 2.42 15.32
C GLY A 400 -12.01 1.42 15.72
N ILE A 401 -12.34 0.12 15.80
CA ILE A 401 -11.36 -0.94 16.17
C ILE A 401 -10.09 -0.94 15.29
N CYS A 402 -10.15 -0.34 14.09
CA CYS A 402 -9.03 -0.20 13.15
C CYS A 402 -8.22 1.11 13.27
N ASP A 403 -8.58 2.01 14.20
CA ASP A 403 -7.88 3.28 14.42
C ASP A 403 -6.81 3.20 15.54
N LEU A 404 -6.39 1.99 15.95
CA LEU A 404 -5.42 1.73 17.03
C LEU A 404 -4.08 1.11 16.57
#